data_AF-A0A9R0AHX9-F1
#
_entry.id   AF-A0A9R0AHX9-F1
#
_cell.length_a   1.000
_cell.length_b   1.000
_cell.length_c   1.000
_cell.angle_alpha   90.00
_cell.angle_beta   90.00
_cell.angle_gamma   90.00
#
_symmetry.space_group_name_H-M   'P 1'
#
loop_
_entity.id
_entity.type
_entity.pdbx_description
1 polymer ?
#
loop_
_entity_poly.entity_id
_entity_poly.type
_entity_poly.pdbx_seq_one_letter_code
_entity_poly.pdbx_strand_id
1 'polypeptide(L)'
;MDLLMGEFEHLNTKLDQYHAEQKWDSWASSAYHKPELDIDVAWKTYTTLLKSLREAKDDKKREDHKKEFEKAYEKFEPATKTLHSLLIDKGVSFKYPLGDLLAEHVNCHEKNIREYTVFIYKLIYKGNTMNEFYYKLKHTESDAKANEMANIAYDAASVMFQVHMQCIKNSMDYVKKDVKSIIDQKKARSELAKEVWSFLVKEYDRYDWMVVAFISKKSQHEKMKTLNSHVLTGFTPVEEGIVTVAVARQVKGTHDKAALVKQAIGRCIDEKVLCYKVAEKLAKCNELVEGKPVSQRYTAVHAYLRDAHDSQDAQKEQEEDYDVNTAPEDSPDLYIYNGKCTKSPGVKGGKFVVLIKSDEEMMTEDPCSKLDCGEKEKRGSCVSMKDVFLAACECNNPYYGQNCEESLDDYKKDLKATIAVVDNRRRLVGSG
;
A
#
# COMPACT_ATOMS: atom_id res chain seq x y z
N MET A 1 11.82 18.31 21.10
CA MET A 1 12.60 18.93 20.00
C MET A 1 13.65 17.99 19.45
N ASP A 2 14.32 17.21 20.29
CA ASP A 2 15.17 16.10 19.85
C ASP A 2 14.36 14.92 19.27
N LEU A 3 13.10 14.75 19.68
CA LEU A 3 12.19 13.75 19.11
C LEU A 3 11.83 14.04 17.64
N LEU A 4 11.35 15.27 17.34
CA LEU A 4 10.99 15.70 15.97
C LEU A 4 12.23 15.80 15.06
N MET A 5 13.35 16.32 15.55
CA MET A 5 14.60 16.31 14.76
C MET A 5 15.10 14.89 14.52
N GLY A 6 15.01 14.00 15.51
CA GLY A 6 15.40 12.59 15.38
C GLY A 6 14.48 11.80 14.44
N GLU A 7 13.18 12.07 14.45
CA GLU A 7 12.21 11.54 13.48
C GLU A 7 12.53 12.06 12.06
N PHE A 8 12.82 13.35 11.90
CA PHE A 8 13.22 13.91 10.61
C PHE A 8 14.57 13.39 10.09
N GLU A 9 15.56 13.18 10.96
CA GLU A 9 16.87 12.60 10.62
C GLU A 9 16.72 11.13 10.20
N HIS A 10 15.97 10.32 10.96
CA HIS A 10 15.69 8.92 10.61
C HIS A 10 14.90 8.79 9.29
N LEU A 11 13.93 9.67 9.07
CA LEU A 11 13.19 9.78 7.80
C LEU A 11 14.08 10.26 6.65
N ASN A 12 15.07 11.13 6.90
CA ASN A 12 16.04 11.55 5.88
C ASN A 12 16.89 10.39 5.43
N THR A 13 17.43 9.58 6.35
CA THR A 13 18.26 8.43 5.99
C THR A 13 17.51 7.41 5.14
N LYS A 14 16.25 7.09 5.47
CA LYS A 14 15.43 6.16 4.67
C LYS A 14 15.14 6.71 3.28
N LEU A 15 14.77 7.99 3.17
CA LEU A 15 14.46 8.61 1.87
C LEU A 15 15.71 8.78 1.01
N ASP A 16 16.83 9.21 1.59
CA ASP A 16 18.12 9.38 0.89
C ASP A 16 18.62 8.03 0.35
N GLN A 17 18.45 6.95 1.12
CA GLN A 17 18.75 5.60 0.67
C GLN A 17 17.87 5.18 -0.51
N TYR A 18 16.56 5.46 -0.46
CA TYR A 18 15.65 5.11 -1.55
C TYR A 18 15.84 5.95 -2.82
N HIS A 19 16.23 7.22 -2.68
CA HIS A 19 16.62 8.07 -3.80
C HIS A 19 17.91 7.54 -4.46
N ALA A 20 18.87 7.06 -3.66
CA ALA A 20 20.08 6.42 -4.15
C ALA A 20 19.82 5.05 -4.82
N GLU A 21 18.76 4.33 -4.41
CA GLU A 21 18.30 3.08 -5.01
C GLU A 21 17.49 3.27 -6.33
N GLN A 22 17.48 4.46 -6.93
CA GLN A 22 16.81 4.77 -8.22
C GLN A 22 15.29 4.57 -8.26
N LYS A 23 14.63 4.37 -7.11
CA LYS A 23 13.16 4.16 -7.04
C LYS A 23 12.33 5.39 -7.42
N TRP A 24 13.00 6.51 -7.71
CA TRP A 24 12.40 7.83 -7.90
C TRP A 24 12.86 8.49 -9.22
N ASP A 25 13.43 7.74 -10.16
CA ASP A 25 14.01 8.28 -11.39
C ASP A 25 13.01 9.06 -12.26
N SER A 26 11.73 8.68 -12.25
CA SER A 26 10.69 9.47 -12.92
C SER A 26 10.41 10.79 -12.20
N TRP A 27 10.58 10.86 -10.89
CA TRP A 27 10.45 12.12 -10.14
C TRP A 27 11.64 13.04 -10.45
N ALA A 28 12.86 12.50 -10.41
CA ALA A 28 14.10 13.21 -10.70
C ALA A 28 14.24 13.70 -12.16
N SER A 29 13.55 13.06 -13.11
CA SER A 29 13.54 13.46 -14.54
C SER A 29 12.33 14.30 -14.95
N SER A 30 11.45 14.65 -14.02
CA SER A 30 10.19 15.35 -14.29
C SER A 30 10.17 16.81 -13.83
N ALA A 31 9.03 17.49 -14.07
CA ALA A 31 8.77 18.84 -13.59
C ALA A 31 8.84 18.98 -12.05
N TYR A 32 8.72 17.88 -11.29
CA TYR A 32 8.78 17.88 -9.83
C TYR A 32 10.20 18.01 -9.26
N HIS A 33 11.22 17.66 -10.06
CA HIS A 33 12.61 17.64 -9.59
C HIS A 33 13.13 19.02 -9.20
N LYS A 34 12.79 20.05 -9.99
CA LYS A 34 13.24 21.41 -9.73
C LYS A 34 12.73 21.96 -8.38
N PRO A 35 11.41 21.98 -8.10
CA PRO A 35 10.93 22.48 -6.81
C PRO A 35 11.39 21.61 -5.64
N GLU A 36 11.54 20.30 -5.81
CA GLU A 36 12.17 19.42 -4.80
C GLU A 36 13.60 19.89 -4.46
N LEU A 37 14.46 20.04 -5.48
CA LEU A 37 15.84 20.49 -5.28
C LEU A 37 15.89 21.87 -4.61
N ASP A 38 15.06 22.80 -5.07
CA ASP A 38 14.99 24.14 -4.50
C ASP A 38 14.59 24.10 -3.02
N ILE A 39 13.61 23.28 -2.64
CA ILE A 39 13.20 23.06 -1.24
C ILE A 39 14.34 22.44 -0.43
N ASP A 40 15.05 21.44 -0.96
CA ASP A 40 16.11 20.77 -0.21
C ASP A 40 17.36 21.62 -0.04
N VAL A 41 17.74 22.39 -1.06
CA VAL A 41 18.81 23.38 -0.94
C VAL A 41 18.43 24.45 0.07
N ALA A 42 17.22 24.99 -0.01
CA ALA A 42 16.73 25.96 0.96
C ALA A 42 16.70 25.39 2.38
N TRP A 43 16.31 24.12 2.55
CA TRP A 43 16.29 23.44 3.85
C TRP A 43 17.70 23.28 4.45
N LYS A 44 18.71 23.00 3.62
CA LYS A 44 20.11 23.00 4.04
C LYS A 44 20.57 24.40 4.48
N THR A 45 20.15 25.44 3.76
CA THR A 45 20.43 26.83 4.16
C THR A 45 19.74 27.19 5.48
N TYR A 46 18.48 26.79 5.65
CA TYR A 46 17.72 26.99 6.88
C TYR A 46 18.34 26.26 8.08
N THR A 47 18.70 24.99 7.95
CA THR A 47 19.33 24.22 9.03
C THR A 47 20.71 24.78 9.40
N THR A 48 21.47 25.27 8.40
CA THR A 48 22.73 26.00 8.63
C THR A 48 22.48 27.27 9.45
N LEU A 49 21.48 28.08 9.07
CA LEU A 49 21.06 29.23 9.85
C LEU A 49 20.72 28.84 11.29
N LEU A 50 19.91 27.81 11.50
CA LEU A 50 19.53 27.37 12.85
C LEU A 50 20.74 27.03 13.71
N LYS A 51 21.77 26.42 13.13
CA LYS A 51 23.04 26.16 13.81
C LYS A 51 23.78 27.46 14.13
N SER A 52 23.95 28.35 13.15
CA SER A 52 24.60 29.66 13.33
C SER A 52 23.90 30.52 14.39
N LEU A 53 22.56 30.50 14.44
CA LEU A 53 21.79 31.23 15.46
C LEU A 53 22.00 30.69 16.87
N ARG A 54 22.24 29.38 17.04
CA ARG A 54 22.58 28.79 18.35
C ARG A 54 23.98 29.21 18.81
N GLU A 55 24.92 29.29 17.88
CA GLU A 55 26.34 29.60 18.13
C GLU A 55 26.63 31.11 18.25
N ALA A 56 25.76 31.98 17.73
CA ALA A 56 25.95 33.43 17.72
C ALA A 56 26.10 34.02 19.13
N LYS A 57 27.15 34.80 19.36
CA LYS A 57 27.50 35.29 20.71
C LYS A 57 26.73 36.52 21.17
N ASP A 58 26.13 37.24 20.24
CA ASP A 58 25.45 38.52 20.47
C ASP A 58 24.31 38.73 19.46
N ASP A 59 23.44 39.69 19.73
CA ASP A 59 22.26 39.95 18.91
C ASP A 59 22.60 40.51 17.52
N LYS A 60 23.72 41.22 17.38
CA LYS A 60 24.17 41.74 16.08
C LYS A 60 24.52 40.61 15.13
N LYS A 61 25.29 39.61 15.58
CA LYS A 61 25.60 38.41 14.78
C LYS A 61 24.36 37.62 14.41
N ARG A 62 23.39 37.52 15.32
CA ARG A 62 22.11 36.85 15.02
C ARG A 62 21.36 37.55 13.90
N GLU A 63 21.32 38.88 13.95
CA GLU A 63 20.70 39.70 12.93
C GLU A 63 21.42 39.59 11.57
N ASP A 64 22.75 39.57 11.58
CA ASP A 64 23.56 39.36 10.37
C ASP A 64 23.25 37.99 9.72
N HIS A 65 23.16 36.91 10.52
CA HIS A 65 22.77 35.58 10.03
C HIS A 65 21.34 35.55 9.49
N LYS A 66 20.38 36.23 10.14
CA LYS A 66 18.99 36.34 9.67
C LYS A 66 18.91 37.02 8.30
N LYS A 67 19.64 38.12 8.11
CA LYS A 67 19.71 38.85 6.82
C LYS A 67 20.38 38.05 5.71
N GLU A 68 21.41 37.28 6.06
CA GLU A 68 22.07 36.37 5.10
C GLU A 68 21.08 35.31 4.60
N PHE A 69 20.34 34.69 5.52
CA PHE A 69 19.29 33.75 5.15
C PHE A 69 18.19 34.39 4.30
N GLU A 70 17.68 35.56 4.72
CA GLU A 70 16.64 36.29 3.99
C GLU A 70 17.00 36.49 2.52
N LYS A 71 18.23 36.95 2.26
CA LYS A 71 18.75 37.15 0.91
C LYS A 71 18.96 35.83 0.14
N ALA A 72 19.42 34.79 0.83
CA ALA A 72 19.66 33.48 0.20
C ALA A 72 18.36 32.74 -0.14
N TYR A 73 17.33 32.89 0.68
CA TYR A 73 16.06 32.18 0.59
C TYR A 73 15.08 32.79 -0.41
N GLU A 74 15.16 34.10 -0.69
CA GLU A 74 14.21 34.83 -1.55
C GLU A 74 13.92 34.14 -2.90
N LYS A 75 14.95 33.56 -3.54
CA LYS A 75 14.79 32.83 -4.82
C LYS A 75 14.07 31.48 -4.71
N PHE A 76 14.00 30.92 -3.50
CA PHE A 76 13.40 29.61 -3.21
C PHE A 76 11.97 29.72 -2.64
N GLU A 77 11.54 30.90 -2.23
CA GLU A 77 10.19 31.15 -1.68
C GLU A 77 9.04 30.57 -2.56
N PRO A 78 9.10 30.66 -3.90
CA PRO A 78 8.04 30.11 -4.77
C PRO A 78 8.04 28.59 -4.90
N ALA A 79 9.06 27.88 -4.39
CA ALA A 79 9.25 26.45 -4.68
C ALA A 79 8.09 25.59 -4.15
N THR A 80 7.61 25.85 -2.94
CA THR A 80 6.47 25.13 -2.33
C THR A 80 5.18 25.31 -3.14
N LYS A 81 4.93 26.53 -3.60
CA LYS A 81 3.77 26.86 -4.43
C LYS A 81 3.88 26.24 -5.82
N THR A 82 5.09 26.22 -6.38
CA THR A 82 5.38 25.55 -7.65
C THR A 82 5.12 24.05 -7.54
N LEU A 83 5.59 23.41 -6.46
CA LEU A 83 5.27 22.01 -6.18
C LEU A 83 3.76 21.80 -6.08
N HIS A 84 3.06 22.59 -5.26
CA HIS A 84 1.60 22.53 -5.13
C HIS A 84 0.89 22.60 -6.47
N SER A 85 1.18 23.60 -7.30
CA SER A 85 0.61 23.73 -8.65
C SER A 85 0.84 22.47 -9.48
N LEU A 86 2.02 21.85 -9.44
CA LEU A 86 2.25 20.60 -10.17
C LEU A 86 1.44 19.42 -9.60
N LEU A 87 1.17 19.39 -8.29
CA LEU A 87 0.31 18.36 -7.67
C LEU A 87 -1.16 18.51 -8.11
N ILE A 88 -1.67 19.75 -8.23
CA ILE A 88 -3.11 20.03 -8.39
C ILE A 88 -3.55 20.51 -9.78
N ASP A 89 -2.64 21.03 -10.61
CA ASP A 89 -3.01 21.65 -11.90
C ASP A 89 -3.53 20.59 -12.87
N LYS A 90 -4.76 20.82 -13.33
CA LYS A 90 -5.41 20.04 -14.39
C LYS A 90 -4.85 20.48 -15.74
N GLY A 91 -3.83 19.80 -16.24
CA GLY A 91 -3.41 19.93 -17.63
C GLY A 91 -4.60 19.68 -18.58
N VAL A 92 -4.72 20.48 -19.64
CA VAL A 92 -5.92 20.70 -20.48
C VAL A 92 -6.36 19.47 -21.33
N SER A 93 -5.93 18.24 -21.03
CA SER A 93 -6.40 17.05 -21.75
C SER A 93 -6.36 15.72 -20.98
N PHE A 94 -5.99 15.70 -19.70
CA PHE A 94 -5.95 14.46 -18.93
C PHE A 94 -6.47 14.72 -17.51
N LYS A 95 -7.39 13.88 -17.05
CA LYS A 95 -7.76 13.80 -15.62
C LYS A 95 -6.46 13.43 -14.85
N TYR A 96 -6.20 14.10 -13.71
CA TYR A 96 -5.19 13.79 -12.69
C TYR A 96 -3.71 13.51 -13.12
N PRO A 97 -2.91 14.53 -13.49
CA PRO A 97 -1.55 14.34 -14.02
C PRO A 97 -0.58 13.63 -13.06
N LEU A 98 -0.37 14.09 -11.82
CA LEU A 98 0.55 13.40 -10.92
C LEU A 98 0.00 12.04 -10.49
N GLY A 99 -1.29 12.00 -10.14
CA GLY A 99 -1.88 10.81 -9.56
C GLY A 99 -1.88 9.62 -10.51
N ASP A 100 -2.28 9.85 -11.76
CA ASP A 100 -2.28 8.82 -12.79
C ASP A 100 -0.84 8.49 -13.23
N LEU A 101 0.04 9.48 -13.40
CA LEU A 101 1.46 9.22 -13.74
C LEU A 101 2.18 8.42 -12.65
N LEU A 102 1.97 8.78 -11.38
CA LEU A 102 2.58 8.08 -10.26
C LEU A 102 2.03 6.67 -10.13
N ALA A 103 0.70 6.51 -10.18
CA ALA A 103 0.03 5.21 -10.16
C ALA A 103 0.52 4.30 -11.29
N GLU A 104 0.67 4.82 -12.50
CA GLU A 104 1.24 4.09 -13.64
C GLU A 104 2.72 3.77 -13.45
N HIS A 105 3.53 4.73 -13.01
CA HIS A 105 4.97 4.56 -12.83
C HIS A 105 5.31 3.47 -11.82
N VAL A 106 4.64 3.47 -10.66
CA VAL A 106 4.91 2.51 -9.60
C VAL A 106 3.99 1.28 -9.66
N ASN A 107 3.24 1.11 -10.77
CA ASN A 107 2.25 0.05 -10.94
C ASN A 107 1.26 -0.10 -9.78
N CYS A 108 0.90 1.02 -9.13
CA CYS A 108 0.08 1.03 -7.92
C CYS A 108 0.57 0.12 -6.79
N HIS A 109 1.88 -0.18 -6.75
CA HIS A 109 2.50 -0.85 -5.61
C HIS A 109 2.35 0.03 -4.39
N GLU A 110 1.54 -0.44 -3.45
CA GLU A 110 1.00 0.41 -2.39
C GLU A 110 2.10 0.96 -1.48
N LYS A 111 3.13 0.16 -1.22
CA LYS A 111 4.31 0.58 -0.47
C LYS A 111 4.96 1.82 -1.11
N ASN A 112 5.13 1.82 -2.43
CA ASN A 112 5.71 2.95 -3.14
C ASN A 112 4.79 4.17 -3.05
N ILE A 113 3.47 4.02 -3.23
CA ILE A 113 2.51 5.13 -3.07
C ILE A 113 2.57 5.76 -1.67
N ARG A 114 2.66 4.95 -0.61
CA ARG A 114 2.83 5.44 0.77
C ARG A 114 4.15 6.18 0.93
N GLU A 115 5.24 5.68 0.38
CA GLU A 115 6.55 6.32 0.41
C GLU A 115 6.52 7.69 -0.32
N TYR A 116 5.93 7.77 -1.51
CA TYR A 116 5.69 9.03 -2.25
C TYR A 116 4.83 10.01 -1.45
N THR A 117 3.80 9.53 -0.76
CA THR A 117 2.94 10.36 0.08
C THR A 117 3.76 11.02 1.19
N VAL A 118 4.56 10.24 1.92
CA VAL A 118 5.42 10.74 3.00
C VAL A 118 6.44 11.74 2.47
N PHE A 119 7.04 11.46 1.31
CA PHE A 119 8.02 12.35 0.69
C PHE A 119 7.42 13.71 0.32
N ILE A 120 6.25 13.72 -0.35
CA ILE A 120 5.56 14.95 -0.74
C ILE A 120 5.18 15.77 0.50
N TYR A 121 4.64 15.14 1.54
CA TYR A 121 4.29 15.82 2.78
C TYR A 121 5.50 16.47 3.44
N LYS A 122 6.65 15.78 3.41
CA LYS A 122 7.91 16.30 3.95
C LYS A 122 8.38 17.53 3.18
N LEU A 123 8.34 17.51 1.84
CA LEU A 123 8.71 18.67 1.03
C LEU A 123 7.82 19.87 1.35
N ILE A 124 6.51 19.67 1.42
CA ILE A 124 5.56 20.73 1.75
C ILE A 124 5.79 21.28 3.15
N TYR A 125 5.97 20.40 4.14
CA TYR A 125 6.25 20.83 5.51
C TYR A 125 7.53 21.66 5.60
N LYS A 126 8.63 21.20 4.97
CA LYS A 126 9.89 21.95 4.89
C LYS A 126 9.66 23.33 4.26
N GLY A 127 9.03 23.35 3.09
CA GLY A 127 8.75 24.56 2.34
C GLY A 127 7.90 25.56 3.11
N ASN A 128 6.78 25.12 3.70
CA ASN A 128 5.90 25.96 4.51
C ASN A 128 6.60 26.48 5.78
N THR A 129 7.41 25.65 6.44
CA THR A 129 8.18 26.07 7.62
C THR A 129 9.16 27.19 7.27
N MET A 130 9.86 27.06 6.14
CA MET A 130 10.81 28.08 5.68
C MET A 130 10.10 29.36 5.21
N ASN A 131 8.97 29.24 4.51
CA ASN A 131 8.15 30.38 4.10
C ASN A 131 7.62 31.17 5.29
N GLU A 132 7.03 30.51 6.29
CA GLU A 132 6.56 31.17 7.51
C GLU A 132 7.71 31.87 8.26
N PHE A 133 8.89 31.23 8.34
CA PHE A 133 10.07 31.84 8.95
C PHE A 133 10.52 33.09 8.17
N TYR A 134 10.61 32.99 6.84
CA TYR A 134 10.96 34.09 5.96
C TYR A 134 9.98 35.27 6.05
N TYR A 135 8.67 34.99 6.09
CA TYR A 135 7.66 36.04 6.21
C TYR A 135 7.76 36.79 7.53
N LYS A 136 8.04 36.10 8.64
CA LYS A 136 8.31 36.72 9.95
C LYS A 136 9.55 37.60 9.95
N LEU A 137 10.62 37.17 9.28
CA LEU A 137 11.83 38.00 9.14
C LEU A 137 11.54 39.29 8.37
N LYS A 138 10.73 39.21 7.32
CA LYS A 138 10.32 40.35 6.49
C LYS A 138 9.23 41.22 7.12
N HIS A 139 8.63 40.81 8.24
CA HIS A 139 7.41 41.40 8.80
C HIS A 139 6.25 41.46 7.79
N THR A 140 6.09 40.38 7.01
CA THR A 140 5.06 40.23 5.98
C THR A 140 4.17 39.01 6.22
N GLU A 141 4.25 38.39 7.39
CA GLU A 141 3.34 37.34 7.82
C GLU A 141 1.90 37.86 7.84
N SER A 142 0.96 37.01 7.48
CA SER A 142 -0.47 37.32 7.51
C SER A 142 -1.29 36.04 7.58
N ASP A 143 -2.52 36.15 8.05
CA ASP A 143 -3.46 35.02 8.06
C ASP A 143 -3.72 34.49 6.64
N ALA A 144 -3.69 35.35 5.61
CA ALA A 144 -3.83 34.94 4.23
C ALA A 144 -2.71 33.97 3.79
N LYS A 145 -1.45 34.29 4.13
CA LYS A 145 -0.29 33.41 3.84
C LYS A 145 -0.32 32.12 4.66
N ALA A 146 -0.70 32.21 5.94
CA ALA A 146 -0.85 31.03 6.78
C ALA A 146 -1.96 30.08 6.26
N ASN A 147 -3.06 30.65 5.76
CA ASN A 147 -4.13 29.89 5.12
C ASN A 147 -3.68 29.27 3.79
N GLU A 148 -2.92 29.99 2.97
CA GLU A 148 -2.34 29.43 1.73
C GLU A 148 -1.46 28.21 2.02
N MET A 149 -0.54 28.32 2.99
CA MET A 149 0.34 27.21 3.39
C MET A 149 -0.45 25.99 3.91
N ALA A 150 -1.48 26.24 4.73
CA ALA A 150 -2.34 25.16 5.23
C ALA A 150 -3.14 24.49 4.10
N ASN A 151 -3.68 25.27 3.16
CA ASN A 151 -4.38 24.74 1.99
C ASN A 151 -3.44 23.92 1.08
N ILE A 152 -2.20 24.36 0.88
CA ILE A 152 -1.19 23.59 0.13
C ILE A 152 -1.00 22.20 0.74
N ALA A 153 -0.86 22.13 2.07
CA ALA A 153 -0.71 20.86 2.78
C ALA A 153 -1.97 19.99 2.66
N TYR A 154 -3.16 20.58 2.83
CA TYR A 154 -4.43 19.90 2.64
C TYR A 154 -4.59 19.31 1.25
N ASP A 155 -4.35 20.11 0.22
CA ASP A 155 -4.56 19.72 -1.17
C ASP A 155 -3.62 18.58 -1.56
N ALA A 156 -2.36 18.64 -1.12
CA ALA A 156 -1.43 17.55 -1.34
C ALA A 156 -1.88 16.27 -0.64
N ALA A 157 -2.42 16.38 0.58
CA ALA A 157 -2.97 15.23 1.28
C ALA A 157 -4.18 14.62 0.59
N SER A 158 -5.08 15.48 0.12
CA SER A 158 -6.25 15.08 -0.65
C SER A 158 -5.85 14.38 -1.95
N VAL A 159 -4.90 14.94 -2.71
CA VAL A 159 -4.39 14.31 -3.95
C VAL A 159 -3.83 12.93 -3.66
N MET A 160 -2.92 12.79 -2.68
CA MET A 160 -2.30 11.50 -2.39
C MET A 160 -3.29 10.47 -1.85
N PHE A 161 -4.28 10.90 -1.07
CA PHE A 161 -5.39 10.04 -0.65
C PHE A 161 -6.17 9.49 -1.85
N GLN A 162 -6.54 10.36 -2.81
CA GLN A 162 -7.27 9.94 -4.01
C GLN A 162 -6.46 8.94 -4.86
N VAL A 163 -5.16 9.16 -5.01
CA VAL A 163 -4.25 8.22 -5.70
C VAL A 163 -4.25 6.86 -5.01
N HIS A 164 -4.09 6.86 -3.69
CA HIS A 164 -4.06 5.63 -2.90
C HIS A 164 -5.38 4.85 -3.01
N MET A 165 -6.52 5.54 -2.88
CA MET A 165 -7.86 4.97 -3.05
C MET A 165 -8.04 4.38 -4.46
N GLN A 166 -7.63 5.11 -5.50
CA GLN A 166 -7.71 4.64 -6.88
C GLN A 166 -6.83 3.39 -7.10
N CYS A 167 -5.62 3.38 -6.55
CA CYS A 167 -4.73 2.22 -6.62
C CYS A 167 -5.30 1.00 -5.90
N ILE A 168 -5.90 1.14 -4.72
CA ILE A 168 -6.53 0.02 -4.02
C ILE A 168 -7.71 -0.51 -4.85
N LYS A 169 -8.58 0.38 -5.34
CA LYS A 169 -9.75 0.03 -6.14
C LYS A 169 -9.38 -0.69 -7.44
N ASN A 170 -8.35 -0.23 -8.13
CA ASN A 170 -7.94 -0.77 -9.44
C ASN A 170 -6.77 -1.77 -9.32
N SER A 171 -6.37 -2.15 -8.11
CA SER A 171 -5.17 -2.96 -7.85
C SER A 171 -5.13 -4.26 -8.64
N MET A 172 -6.26 -4.92 -8.88
CA MET A 172 -6.28 -6.17 -9.66
C MET A 172 -5.87 -5.98 -11.13
N ASP A 173 -6.03 -4.80 -11.71
CA ASP A 173 -5.60 -4.56 -13.09
C ASP A 173 -4.08 -4.40 -13.18
N TYR A 174 -3.45 -3.84 -12.16
CA TYR A 174 -1.99 -3.79 -12.05
C TYR A 174 -1.40 -5.17 -11.71
N VAL A 175 -2.04 -5.91 -10.80
CA VAL A 175 -1.67 -7.31 -10.50
C VAL A 175 -1.66 -8.15 -11.77
N LYS A 176 -2.67 -8.03 -12.65
CA LYS A 176 -2.68 -8.76 -13.93
C LYS A 176 -1.48 -8.39 -14.81
N LYS A 177 -1.12 -7.10 -14.88
CA LYS A 177 0.04 -6.64 -15.68
C LYS A 177 1.35 -7.20 -15.14
N ASP A 178 1.55 -7.13 -13.83
CA ASP A 178 2.76 -7.62 -13.18
C ASP A 178 2.88 -9.14 -13.24
N VAL A 179 1.80 -9.87 -12.94
CA VAL A 179 1.80 -11.34 -13.07
C VAL A 179 2.13 -11.74 -14.51
N LYS A 180 1.54 -11.04 -15.50
CA LYS A 180 1.81 -11.32 -16.92
C LYS A 180 3.29 -11.12 -17.28
N SER A 181 3.96 -10.11 -16.74
CA SER A 181 5.39 -9.87 -17.02
C SER A 181 6.32 -10.91 -16.37
N ILE A 182 5.86 -11.57 -15.31
CA ILE A 182 6.59 -12.65 -14.61
C ILE A 182 6.40 -14.01 -15.31
N ILE A 183 5.32 -14.23 -16.06
CA ILE A 183 5.07 -15.52 -16.71
C ILE A 183 6.20 -15.86 -17.69
N ASP A 184 6.95 -16.91 -17.33
CA ASP A 184 7.89 -17.58 -18.21
C ASP A 184 7.38 -18.99 -18.55
N GLN A 185 7.04 -19.21 -19.81
CA GLN A 185 6.51 -20.49 -20.30
C GLN A 185 7.51 -21.65 -20.17
N LYS A 186 8.80 -21.37 -19.97
CA LYS A 186 9.85 -22.37 -19.79
C LYS A 186 10.01 -22.84 -18.35
N LYS A 187 9.57 -22.04 -17.37
CA LYS A 187 9.71 -22.37 -15.94
C LYS A 187 8.78 -23.50 -15.53
N ALA A 188 9.22 -24.30 -14.56
CA ALA A 188 8.34 -25.24 -13.87
C ALA A 188 7.19 -24.46 -13.23
N ARG A 189 5.98 -25.03 -13.25
CA ARG A 189 4.78 -24.30 -12.82
C ARG A 189 4.76 -24.04 -11.31
N SER A 190 5.36 -24.93 -10.52
CA SER A 190 5.58 -24.74 -9.09
C SER A 190 6.52 -23.56 -8.79
N GLU A 191 7.63 -23.46 -9.54
CA GLU A 191 8.57 -22.34 -9.44
C GLU A 191 7.91 -21.03 -9.85
N LEU A 192 7.19 -21.02 -10.97
CA LEU A 192 6.46 -19.84 -11.44
C LEU A 192 5.41 -19.37 -10.41
N ALA A 193 4.63 -20.31 -9.82
CA ALA A 193 3.66 -19.96 -8.79
C ALA A 193 4.33 -19.35 -7.55
N LYS A 194 5.47 -19.90 -7.12
CA LYS A 194 6.25 -19.40 -5.97
C LYS A 194 6.84 -18.01 -6.24
N GLU A 195 7.37 -17.79 -7.44
CA GLU A 195 7.93 -16.50 -7.85
C GLU A 195 6.84 -15.42 -7.90
N VAL A 196 5.70 -15.72 -8.54
CA VAL A 196 4.55 -14.82 -8.58
C VAL A 196 4.02 -14.55 -7.18
N TRP A 197 3.87 -15.57 -6.32
CA TRP A 197 3.43 -15.37 -4.94
C TRP A 197 4.38 -14.47 -4.15
N SER A 198 5.69 -14.71 -4.26
CA SER A 198 6.71 -13.94 -3.54
C SER A 198 6.71 -12.48 -3.98
N PHE A 199 6.52 -12.23 -5.28
CA PHE A 199 6.34 -10.89 -5.82
C PHE A 199 5.08 -10.22 -5.27
N LEU A 200 3.93 -10.92 -5.30
CA LEU A 200 2.65 -10.35 -4.86
C LEU A 200 2.63 -10.03 -3.36
N VAL A 201 3.18 -10.91 -2.52
CA VAL A 201 3.31 -10.65 -1.08
C VAL A 201 4.20 -9.44 -0.79
N LYS A 202 5.22 -9.20 -1.62
CA LYS A 202 6.16 -8.10 -1.47
C LYS A 202 5.58 -6.76 -1.96
N GLU A 203 5.01 -6.73 -3.16
CA GLU A 203 4.58 -5.50 -3.81
C GLU A 203 3.11 -5.13 -3.51
N TYR A 204 2.29 -6.11 -3.14
CA TYR A 204 0.88 -5.96 -2.74
C TYR A 204 0.65 -6.51 -1.32
N ASP A 205 1.40 -5.95 -0.38
CA ASP A 205 1.54 -6.37 1.02
C ASP A 205 0.25 -6.33 1.87
N ARG A 206 -0.76 -5.61 1.40
CA ARG A 206 -2.09 -5.51 2.00
C ARG A 206 -2.90 -6.81 1.95
N TYR A 207 -2.49 -7.78 1.13
CA TYR A 207 -3.28 -8.98 0.89
C TYR A 207 -2.53 -10.26 1.24
N ASP A 208 -3.29 -11.26 1.71
CA ASP A 208 -2.82 -12.65 1.67
C ASP A 208 -3.20 -13.24 0.31
N TRP A 209 -2.24 -13.95 -0.30
CA TRP A 209 -2.31 -14.40 -1.68
C TRP A 209 -2.34 -15.92 -1.79
N MET A 210 -3.11 -16.41 -2.77
CA MET A 210 -3.06 -17.79 -3.23
C MET A 210 -2.84 -17.79 -4.75
N VAL A 211 -1.80 -18.52 -5.20
CA VAL A 211 -1.36 -18.52 -6.59
C VAL A 211 -1.33 -19.94 -7.13
N VAL A 212 -1.86 -20.12 -8.34
CA VAL A 212 -1.89 -21.41 -9.04
C VAL A 212 -1.43 -21.20 -10.47
N ALA A 213 -0.33 -21.84 -10.88
CA ALA A 213 0.13 -21.83 -12.27
C ALA A 213 -0.15 -23.18 -12.94
N PHE A 214 -0.66 -23.16 -14.17
CA PHE A 214 -1.02 -24.37 -14.93
C PHE A 214 -0.98 -24.13 -16.44
N ILE A 215 -1.00 -25.21 -17.21
CA ILE A 215 -1.06 -25.13 -18.68
C ILE A 215 -2.53 -24.96 -19.11
N SER A 216 -2.81 -23.97 -19.95
CA SER A 216 -4.15 -23.64 -20.41
C SER A 216 -4.54 -24.40 -21.68
N LYS A 217 -5.85 -24.48 -21.96
CA LYS A 217 -6.41 -25.20 -23.13
C LYS A 217 -6.04 -24.60 -24.50
N LYS A 218 -5.31 -23.48 -24.55
CA LYS A 218 -4.72 -22.92 -25.78
C LYS A 218 -3.49 -23.70 -26.26
N SER A 219 -3.01 -24.68 -25.49
CA SER A 219 -2.07 -25.70 -25.97
C SER A 219 -2.67 -26.48 -27.14
N GLN A 220 -1.93 -26.59 -28.25
CA GLN A 220 -2.32 -27.38 -29.43
C GLN A 220 -2.31 -28.91 -29.15
N HIS A 221 -1.87 -29.35 -27.97
CA HIS A 221 -1.87 -30.76 -27.59
C HIS A 221 -3.25 -31.19 -27.04
N GLU A 222 -4.02 -31.94 -27.84
CA GLU A 222 -5.33 -32.50 -27.46
C GLU A 222 -5.32 -33.29 -26.14
N LYS A 223 -4.22 -33.98 -25.83
CA LYS A 223 -4.04 -34.71 -24.57
C LYS A 223 -4.01 -33.78 -23.34
N MET A 224 -3.51 -32.54 -23.45
CA MET A 224 -3.41 -31.60 -22.32
C MET A 224 -4.75 -30.95 -21.92
N LYS A 225 -5.76 -30.95 -22.81
CA LYS A 225 -7.08 -30.35 -22.54
C LYS A 225 -7.92 -31.12 -21.51
N THR A 226 -7.67 -32.43 -21.36
CA THR A 226 -8.34 -33.32 -20.40
C THR A 226 -7.50 -33.59 -19.13
N LEU A 227 -6.21 -33.24 -19.15
CA LEU A 227 -5.25 -33.48 -18.06
C LEU A 227 -5.17 -32.31 -17.05
N ASN A 228 -5.41 -31.07 -17.48
CA ASN A 228 -5.47 -29.90 -16.60
C ASN A 228 -6.80 -29.87 -15.82
N SER A 229 -6.84 -30.67 -14.77
CA SER A 229 -8.04 -30.91 -13.97
C SER A 229 -8.14 -29.99 -12.75
N HIS A 230 -7.90 -28.69 -12.96
CA HIS A 230 -8.04 -27.66 -11.94
C HIS A 230 -9.49 -27.14 -11.96
N VAL A 231 -10.11 -27.09 -10.79
CA VAL A 231 -11.36 -26.37 -10.53
C VAL A 231 -11.03 -25.18 -9.64
N LEU A 232 -11.11 -24.00 -10.22
CA LEU A 232 -10.76 -22.73 -9.56
C LEU A 232 -12.03 -21.92 -9.35
N THR A 233 -12.30 -21.54 -8.10
CA THR A 233 -13.39 -20.64 -7.71
C THR A 233 -12.82 -19.47 -6.92
N GLY A 234 -13.20 -18.24 -7.26
CA GLY A 234 -12.69 -17.03 -6.59
C GLY A 234 -11.30 -16.58 -7.05
N PHE A 235 -10.83 -17.04 -8.22
CA PHE A 235 -9.54 -16.67 -8.80
C PHE A 235 -9.70 -15.71 -9.97
N THR A 236 -8.68 -14.87 -10.16
CA THR A 236 -8.47 -14.05 -11.35
C THR A 236 -7.39 -14.72 -12.22
N PRO A 237 -7.73 -15.20 -13.42
CA PRO A 237 -6.74 -15.80 -14.33
C PRO A 237 -5.94 -14.73 -15.09
N VAL A 238 -4.64 -14.98 -15.26
CA VAL A 238 -3.72 -14.20 -16.09
C VAL A 238 -3.09 -15.16 -17.09
N GLU A 239 -3.30 -14.92 -18.38
CA GLU A 239 -2.86 -15.82 -19.46
C GLU A 239 -1.71 -15.21 -20.27
N GLU A 240 -0.67 -16.03 -20.52
CA GLU A 240 0.43 -15.72 -21.43
C GLU A 240 0.82 -17.00 -22.20
N GLY A 241 0.51 -17.01 -23.51
CA GLY A 241 0.68 -18.19 -24.36
C GLY A 241 -0.10 -19.41 -23.87
N ILE A 242 0.62 -20.51 -23.60
CA ILE A 242 0.03 -21.76 -23.10
C ILE A 242 -0.05 -21.83 -21.57
N VAL A 243 0.46 -20.84 -20.84
CA VAL A 243 0.47 -20.83 -19.38
C VAL A 243 -0.60 -19.87 -18.86
N THR A 244 -1.30 -20.31 -17.81
CA THR A 244 -2.19 -19.47 -17.02
C THR A 244 -1.69 -19.46 -15.58
N VAL A 245 -1.58 -18.27 -15.01
CA VAL A 245 -1.40 -18.05 -13.58
C VAL A 245 -2.69 -17.48 -13.03
N ALA A 246 -3.35 -18.22 -12.15
CA ALA A 246 -4.54 -17.80 -11.45
C ALA A 246 -4.19 -17.32 -10.05
N VAL A 247 -4.65 -16.13 -9.69
CA VAL A 247 -4.38 -15.51 -8.39
C VAL A 247 -5.69 -15.24 -7.65
N ALA A 248 -5.70 -15.49 -6.35
CA ALA A 248 -6.78 -15.11 -5.44
C ALA A 248 -6.18 -14.32 -4.28
N ARG A 249 -6.96 -13.41 -3.71
CA ARG A 249 -6.53 -12.54 -2.62
C ARG A 249 -7.61 -12.34 -1.59
N GLN A 250 -7.20 -12.02 -0.38
CA GLN A 250 -8.03 -11.52 0.71
C GLN A 250 -7.29 -10.39 1.42
N VAL A 251 -8.00 -9.51 2.13
CA VAL A 251 -7.39 -8.51 2.99
C VAL A 251 -6.63 -9.22 4.11
N LYS A 252 -5.34 -8.90 4.18
CA LYS A 252 -4.44 -9.42 5.21
C LYS A 252 -4.88 -8.93 6.57
N GLY A 253 -4.79 -9.80 7.56
CA GLY A 253 -5.22 -9.50 8.92
C GLY A 253 -4.82 -10.59 9.91
N THR A 254 -5.48 -10.59 11.06
CA THR A 254 -5.33 -11.65 12.06
C THR A 254 -6.06 -12.91 11.59
N HIS A 255 -5.55 -14.08 11.98
CA HIS A 255 -6.08 -15.39 11.57
C HIS A 255 -6.30 -16.30 12.76
N ASP A 256 -6.58 -15.73 13.93
CA ASP A 256 -6.70 -16.46 15.19
C ASP A 256 -7.91 -17.41 15.16
N LYS A 257 -8.95 -17.05 14.40
CA LYS A 257 -10.15 -17.88 14.23
C LYS A 257 -10.10 -18.79 13.00
N ALA A 258 -9.03 -18.76 12.22
CA ALA A 258 -8.91 -19.61 11.03
C ALA A 258 -9.03 -21.11 11.39
N ALA A 259 -8.56 -21.53 12.57
CA ALA A 259 -8.71 -22.90 13.06
C ALA A 259 -10.18 -23.36 13.15
N LEU A 260 -11.10 -22.47 13.56
CA LEU A 260 -12.53 -22.77 13.62
C LEU A 260 -13.11 -22.97 12.22
N VAL A 261 -12.66 -22.15 11.25
CA VAL A 261 -13.05 -22.28 9.85
C VAL A 261 -12.56 -23.60 9.26
N LYS A 262 -11.30 -23.97 9.52
CA LYS A 262 -10.71 -25.25 9.09
C LYS A 262 -11.51 -26.45 9.58
N GLN A 263 -11.88 -26.44 10.86
CA GLN A 263 -12.71 -27.50 11.44
C GLN A 263 -14.09 -27.57 10.79
N ALA A 264 -14.73 -26.42 10.56
CA ALA A 264 -16.03 -26.36 9.91
C ALA A 264 -15.96 -26.84 8.45
N ILE A 265 -14.95 -26.42 7.68
CA ILE A 265 -14.68 -26.93 6.32
C ILE A 265 -14.50 -28.46 6.34
N GLY A 266 -13.73 -28.98 7.30
CA GLY A 266 -13.54 -30.42 7.46
C GLY A 266 -14.84 -31.19 7.76
N ARG A 267 -15.81 -30.57 8.43
CA ARG A 267 -17.15 -31.14 8.63
C ARG A 267 -18.03 -31.04 7.39
N CYS A 268 -17.81 -30.03 6.55
CA CYS A 268 -18.55 -29.84 5.30
C CYS A 268 -18.16 -30.83 4.19
N ILE A 269 -16.90 -31.29 4.18
CA ILE A 269 -16.32 -32.04 3.07
C ILE A 269 -15.82 -33.41 3.55
N ASP A 270 -16.56 -34.45 3.20
CA ASP A 270 -16.08 -35.84 3.28
C ASP A 270 -15.17 -36.17 2.08
N GLU A 271 -14.21 -37.08 2.26
CA GLU A 271 -13.27 -37.48 1.19
C GLU A 271 -13.98 -37.98 -0.09
N LYS A 272 -15.22 -38.47 0.00
CA LYS A 272 -16.03 -38.95 -1.14
C LYS A 272 -16.58 -37.81 -2.01
N VAL A 273 -16.52 -36.56 -1.56
CA VAL A 273 -16.97 -35.41 -2.35
C VAL A 273 -16.12 -35.31 -3.61
N LEU A 274 -16.78 -35.22 -4.77
CA LEU A 274 -16.08 -35.04 -6.04
C LEU A 274 -15.40 -33.68 -6.07
N CYS A 275 -14.13 -33.63 -6.49
CA CYS A 275 -13.34 -32.38 -6.42
C CYS A 275 -13.99 -31.21 -7.15
N TYR A 276 -14.62 -31.44 -8.31
CA TYR A 276 -15.32 -30.39 -9.05
C TYR A 276 -16.59 -29.87 -8.34
N LYS A 277 -17.05 -30.54 -7.28
CA LYS A 277 -18.18 -30.15 -6.44
C LYS A 277 -17.76 -29.58 -5.09
N VAL A 278 -16.47 -29.47 -4.78
CA VAL A 278 -16.00 -28.98 -3.46
C VAL A 278 -16.53 -27.56 -3.20
N ALA A 279 -16.34 -26.64 -4.13
CA ALA A 279 -16.83 -25.26 -3.98
C ALA A 279 -18.36 -25.20 -3.82
N GLU A 280 -19.11 -26.00 -4.59
CA GLU A 280 -20.57 -26.10 -4.47
C GLU A 280 -20.99 -26.65 -3.10
N LYS A 281 -20.29 -27.66 -2.59
CA LYS A 281 -20.55 -28.26 -1.28
C LYS A 281 -20.25 -27.32 -0.14
N LEU A 282 -19.13 -26.58 -0.20
CA LEU A 282 -18.82 -25.54 0.77
C LEU A 282 -19.86 -24.42 0.76
N ALA A 283 -20.30 -23.98 -0.42
CA ALA A 283 -21.33 -22.95 -0.56
C ALA A 283 -22.68 -23.34 0.05
N LYS A 284 -23.03 -24.64 -0.01
CA LYS A 284 -24.29 -25.21 0.53
C LYS A 284 -24.14 -25.79 1.94
N CYS A 285 -22.98 -25.65 2.57
CA CYS A 285 -22.74 -26.20 3.89
C CYS A 285 -23.45 -25.38 4.97
N ASN A 286 -24.16 -26.06 5.88
CA ASN A 286 -24.90 -25.43 6.98
C ASN A 286 -24.05 -25.22 8.24
N GLU A 287 -22.76 -25.59 8.20
CA GLU A 287 -21.84 -25.33 9.30
C GLU A 287 -21.69 -23.83 9.54
N LEU A 288 -21.66 -23.46 10.83
CA LEU A 288 -21.52 -22.09 11.27
C LEU A 288 -20.17 -21.88 11.93
N VAL A 289 -19.56 -20.74 11.65
CA VAL A 289 -18.39 -20.22 12.36
C VAL A 289 -18.78 -18.85 12.90
N GLU A 290 -18.87 -18.75 14.23
CA GLU A 290 -19.28 -17.53 14.91
C GLU A 290 -20.65 -17.03 14.41
N GLY A 291 -21.62 -17.95 14.33
CA GLY A 291 -22.99 -17.65 13.92
C GLY A 291 -23.21 -17.36 12.42
N LYS A 292 -22.17 -17.42 11.58
CA LYS A 292 -22.29 -17.22 10.12
C LYS A 292 -21.92 -18.47 9.32
N PRO A 293 -22.51 -18.67 8.12
CA PRO A 293 -22.19 -19.81 7.26
C PRO A 293 -20.71 -19.85 6.85
N VAL A 294 -20.13 -21.04 6.76
CA VAL A 294 -18.77 -21.27 6.22
C VAL A 294 -18.56 -20.64 4.85
N SER A 295 -19.60 -20.59 4.01
CA SER A 295 -19.55 -19.96 2.68
C SER A 295 -19.17 -18.47 2.69
N GLN A 296 -19.27 -17.80 3.83
CA GLN A 296 -18.87 -16.40 4.03
C GLN A 296 -17.49 -16.27 4.70
N ARG A 297 -16.77 -17.37 4.94
CA ARG A 297 -15.52 -17.42 5.71
C ARG A 297 -14.28 -17.74 4.88
N TYR A 298 -14.42 -17.91 3.58
CA TYR A 298 -13.31 -18.13 2.66
C TYR A 298 -13.50 -17.31 1.39
N THR A 299 -12.41 -17.10 0.66
CA THR A 299 -12.41 -16.29 -0.56
C THR A 299 -12.27 -17.14 -1.81
N ALA A 300 -11.43 -18.17 -1.78
CA ALA A 300 -11.14 -18.97 -2.96
C ALA A 300 -10.99 -20.46 -2.65
N VAL A 301 -11.30 -21.28 -3.65
CA VAL A 301 -11.20 -22.74 -3.60
C VAL A 301 -10.51 -23.23 -4.86
N HIS A 302 -9.44 -23.99 -4.69
CA HIS A 302 -8.75 -24.70 -5.77
C HIS A 302 -8.85 -26.20 -5.50
N ALA A 303 -9.54 -26.93 -6.37
CA ALA A 303 -9.59 -28.39 -6.31
C ALA A 303 -8.91 -29.00 -7.54
N TYR A 304 -8.25 -30.15 -7.38
CA TYR A 304 -7.45 -30.78 -8.43
C TYR A 304 -7.50 -32.31 -8.34
N LEU A 305 -7.63 -32.97 -9.50
CA LEU A 305 -7.91 -34.43 -9.60
C LEU A 305 -6.66 -35.29 -9.68
N ARG A 306 -5.49 -34.72 -9.85
CA ARG A 306 -4.25 -35.45 -9.65
C ARG A 306 -3.58 -34.82 -8.47
N ASP A 307 -2.73 -35.53 -7.75
CA ASP A 307 -1.69 -34.81 -7.06
C ASP A 307 -1.06 -33.90 -8.12
N ALA A 308 -0.83 -32.65 -7.76
CA ALA A 308 0.36 -32.02 -8.28
C ALA A 308 1.44 -33.08 -8.00
N HIS A 309 1.97 -33.73 -9.06
CA HIS A 309 2.62 -35.04 -8.98
C HIS A 309 3.55 -35.04 -7.77
N ASP A 310 3.30 -35.94 -6.81
CA ASP A 310 4.05 -35.93 -5.56
C ASP A 310 4.49 -37.33 -5.17
N SER A 311 5.68 -37.35 -4.60
CA SER A 311 6.63 -38.46 -4.55
C SER A 311 6.29 -39.51 -3.51
N GLN A 312 5.93 -40.72 -3.94
CA GLN A 312 6.16 -41.91 -3.11
C GLN A 312 7.00 -43.00 -3.76
N ASP A 313 7.30 -42.92 -5.07
CA ASP A 313 8.18 -43.87 -5.74
C ASP A 313 9.39 -43.16 -6.37
N ALA A 314 10.30 -42.69 -5.51
CA ALA A 314 11.58 -42.09 -5.89
C ALA A 314 12.60 -43.12 -6.46
N GLN A 315 12.18 -43.94 -7.42
CA GLN A 315 13.08 -44.81 -8.19
C GLN A 315 12.76 -44.90 -9.69
N LYS A 316 11.87 -44.09 -10.25
CA LYS A 316 11.69 -44.05 -11.70
C LYS A 316 11.77 -42.63 -12.23
N GLU A 317 12.84 -42.37 -12.96
CA GLU A 317 13.14 -41.13 -13.66
C GLU A 317 12.02 -40.72 -14.62
N GLN A 318 11.78 -39.39 -14.66
CA GLN A 318 11.18 -38.56 -15.73
C GLN A 318 9.65 -38.61 -15.95
N GLU A 319 8.91 -37.59 -15.48
CA GLU A 319 8.50 -36.39 -16.25
C GLU A 319 7.48 -35.52 -15.45
N GLU A 320 7.81 -34.23 -15.32
CA GLU A 320 6.98 -33.07 -14.88
C GLU A 320 6.16 -33.20 -13.58
N ASP A 321 6.84 -32.96 -12.46
CA ASP A 321 6.20 -32.64 -11.18
C ASP A 321 5.61 -31.23 -11.18
N TYR A 322 4.30 -31.13 -11.33
CA TYR A 322 3.54 -29.94 -10.96
C TYR A 322 3.42 -30.01 -9.45
N ASP A 323 3.95 -29.07 -8.69
CA ASP A 323 3.78 -29.03 -7.24
C ASP A 323 2.91 -27.82 -6.91
N VAL A 324 1.82 -28.01 -6.14
CA VAL A 324 1.02 -26.88 -5.63
C VAL A 324 1.81 -26.30 -4.48
N ASN A 325 2.75 -25.41 -4.81
CA ASN A 325 3.53 -24.71 -3.81
C ASN A 325 2.65 -23.61 -3.19
N THR A 326 1.84 -23.96 -2.19
CA THR A 326 1.12 -23.01 -1.33
C THR A 326 2.06 -22.38 -0.28
N ALA A 327 3.16 -21.80 -0.77
CA ALA A 327 4.15 -20.95 -0.08
C ALA A 327 5.34 -21.62 0.67
N PRO A 328 6.51 -20.94 0.72
CA PRO A 328 7.67 -21.31 1.56
C PRO A 328 7.52 -20.92 3.04
N GLU A 329 8.44 -21.46 3.85
CA GLU A 329 8.53 -21.68 5.31
C GLU A 329 8.20 -20.53 6.31
N ASP A 330 7.74 -19.35 5.89
CA ASP A 330 7.29 -18.29 6.81
C ASP A 330 5.76 -18.16 6.84
N SER A 331 5.12 -19.19 7.43
CA SER A 331 3.76 -19.23 8.00
C SER A 331 2.49 -19.01 7.11
N PRO A 332 2.35 -19.65 5.93
CA PRO A 332 1.06 -19.75 5.20
C PRO A 332 0.04 -20.69 5.87
N ASP A 333 0.48 -21.50 6.84
CA ASP A 333 -0.37 -22.45 7.57
C ASP A 333 -1.49 -21.79 8.38
N LEU A 334 -1.52 -20.45 8.52
CA LEU A 334 -2.58 -19.77 9.24
C LEU A 334 -3.87 -19.67 8.41
N TYR A 335 -3.77 -19.19 7.17
CA TYR A 335 -4.93 -18.82 6.32
C TYR A 335 -5.23 -19.80 5.18
N ILE A 336 -4.52 -20.91 5.11
CA ILE A 336 -4.75 -21.99 4.14
C ILE A 336 -5.35 -23.23 4.82
N TYR A 337 -6.34 -23.83 4.17
CA TYR A 337 -6.83 -25.18 4.51
C TYR A 337 -6.58 -26.14 3.36
N ASN A 338 -5.98 -27.29 3.66
CA ASN A 338 -5.76 -28.39 2.73
C ASN A 338 -6.71 -29.54 3.06
N GLY A 339 -7.39 -30.06 2.04
CA GLY A 339 -8.33 -31.17 2.16
C GLY A 339 -8.24 -32.17 1.01
N LYS A 340 -8.95 -33.28 1.16
CA LYS A 340 -9.00 -34.37 0.18
C LYS A 340 -10.37 -34.50 -0.46
N CYS A 341 -10.40 -34.85 -1.73
CA CYS A 341 -11.61 -35.09 -2.50
C CYS A 341 -11.45 -36.31 -3.42
N THR A 342 -12.56 -36.77 -3.98
CA THR A 342 -12.62 -37.89 -4.90
C THR A 342 -12.51 -37.40 -6.34
N LYS A 343 -11.68 -38.06 -7.15
CA LYS A 343 -11.40 -37.67 -8.54
C LYS A 343 -12.63 -37.92 -9.42
N SER A 344 -13.18 -39.12 -9.30
CA SER A 344 -14.38 -39.61 -9.97
C SER A 344 -15.05 -40.66 -9.10
N PRO A 345 -16.35 -40.99 -9.29
CA PRO A 345 -17.04 -41.97 -8.46
C PRO A 345 -16.24 -43.28 -8.31
N GLY A 346 -15.80 -43.59 -7.08
CA GLY A 346 -14.99 -44.78 -6.77
C GLY A 346 -13.47 -44.61 -6.87
N VAL A 347 -12.95 -43.46 -7.33
CA VAL A 347 -11.51 -43.18 -7.50
C VAL A 347 -11.05 -42.07 -6.57
N LYS A 348 -10.33 -42.44 -5.50
CA LYS A 348 -9.76 -41.52 -4.51
C LYS A 348 -8.53 -40.75 -5.04
N GLY A 349 -8.06 -39.78 -4.25
CA GLY A 349 -6.74 -39.14 -4.42
C GLY A 349 -6.76 -37.76 -5.07
N GLY A 350 -7.90 -37.08 -5.08
CA GLY A 350 -7.92 -35.65 -5.41
C GLY A 350 -7.67 -34.82 -4.15
N LYS A 351 -7.25 -33.57 -4.36
CA LYS A 351 -6.93 -32.62 -3.29
C LYS A 351 -7.65 -31.31 -3.54
N PHE A 352 -7.84 -30.53 -2.48
CA PHE A 352 -8.30 -29.16 -2.61
C PHE A 352 -7.68 -28.26 -1.54
N VAL A 353 -7.61 -26.98 -1.86
CA VAL A 353 -7.07 -25.93 -1.02
C VAL A 353 -8.08 -24.79 -0.94
N VAL A 354 -8.24 -24.22 0.25
CA VAL A 354 -9.14 -23.09 0.52
C VAL A 354 -8.36 -21.92 1.13
N LEU A 355 -8.57 -20.72 0.57
CA LEU A 355 -8.07 -19.45 1.12
C LEU A 355 -9.08 -18.90 2.13
N ILE A 356 -8.76 -19.00 3.42
CA ILE A 356 -9.63 -18.60 4.55
C ILE A 356 -9.49 -17.10 4.79
N LYS A 357 -10.62 -16.41 4.98
CA LYS A 357 -10.69 -14.98 5.29
C LYS A 357 -10.00 -14.64 6.62
N SER A 358 -9.42 -13.44 6.73
CA SER A 358 -8.93 -12.88 7.99
C SER A 358 -10.07 -12.60 8.98
N ASP A 359 -9.76 -12.51 10.26
CA ASP A 359 -10.73 -12.26 11.33
C ASP A 359 -11.43 -10.90 11.12
N GLU A 360 -10.74 -9.92 10.54
CA GLU A 360 -11.27 -8.62 10.18
C GLU A 360 -12.37 -8.74 9.11
N GLU A 361 -12.14 -9.54 8.06
CA GLU A 361 -13.13 -9.81 7.02
C GLU A 361 -14.26 -10.73 7.48
N MET A 362 -13.98 -11.67 8.37
CA MET A 362 -14.98 -12.62 8.86
C MET A 362 -15.89 -11.95 9.88
N MET A 363 -15.34 -11.31 10.89
CA MET A 363 -16.13 -10.88 12.05
C MET A 363 -16.88 -9.58 11.82
N THR A 364 -16.57 -8.86 10.75
CA THR A 364 -17.09 -7.53 10.49
C THR A 364 -17.99 -7.57 9.25
N GLU A 365 -19.22 -7.06 9.36
CA GLU A 365 -20.14 -6.97 8.20
C GLU A 365 -19.89 -5.71 7.37
N ASP A 366 -19.47 -4.64 8.03
CA ASP A 366 -19.21 -3.34 7.43
C ASP A 366 -17.77 -2.92 7.75
N PRO A 367 -16.90 -2.74 6.74
CA PRO A 367 -15.53 -2.30 6.96
C PRO A 367 -15.46 -0.92 7.66
N CYS A 368 -16.53 -0.11 7.62
CA CYS A 368 -16.63 1.17 8.32
C CYS A 368 -16.94 1.05 9.83
N SER A 369 -17.44 -0.09 10.31
CA SER A 369 -17.93 -0.21 11.70
C SER A 369 -16.88 0.03 12.80
N LYS A 370 -15.59 -0.07 12.46
CA LYS A 370 -14.46 0.16 13.39
C LYS A 370 -13.71 1.46 13.13
N LEU A 371 -14.07 2.23 12.09
CA LEU A 371 -13.48 3.53 11.82
C LEU A 371 -14.33 4.64 12.43
N ASP A 372 -13.68 5.59 13.09
CA ASP A 372 -14.28 6.86 13.51
C ASP A 372 -13.66 7.94 12.62
N CYS A 373 -14.42 8.50 11.70
CA CYS A 373 -13.96 9.56 10.81
C CYS A 373 -14.44 10.94 11.29
N GLY A 374 -14.83 11.05 12.57
CA GLY A 374 -15.36 12.27 13.17
C GLY A 374 -16.73 12.65 12.61
N GLU A 375 -17.55 11.68 12.19
CA GLU A 375 -18.89 11.90 11.63
C GLU A 375 -19.78 12.74 12.56
N LYS A 376 -19.69 12.50 13.89
CA LYS A 376 -20.45 13.25 14.91
C LYS A 376 -20.15 14.74 14.88
N GLU A 377 -18.92 15.09 14.55
CA GLU A 377 -18.40 16.45 14.49
C GLU A 377 -18.37 16.98 13.06
N LYS A 378 -18.91 16.22 12.10
CA LYS A 378 -18.91 16.51 10.65
C LYS A 378 -17.50 16.68 10.06
N ARG A 379 -16.49 16.03 10.65
CA ARG A 379 -15.10 16.13 10.20
C ARG A 379 -14.81 15.30 8.96
N GLY A 380 -15.55 14.23 8.76
CA GLY A 380 -15.41 13.35 7.61
C GLY A 380 -16.50 12.29 7.59
N SER A 381 -16.32 11.36 6.67
CA SER A 381 -17.18 10.19 6.52
C SER A 381 -16.38 8.97 6.13
N CYS A 382 -16.73 7.83 6.69
CA CYS A 382 -16.18 6.56 6.24
C CYS A 382 -16.65 6.19 4.82
N VAL A 383 -15.70 5.81 3.97
CA VAL A 383 -15.94 5.33 2.61
C VAL A 383 -15.46 3.88 2.47
N SER A 384 -16.39 2.96 2.18
CA SER A 384 -16.07 1.57 1.87
C SER A 384 -15.55 1.45 0.44
N MET A 385 -14.49 0.66 0.24
CA MET A 385 -13.97 0.37 -1.09
C MET A 385 -14.84 -0.70 -1.77
N LYS A 386 -15.20 -0.48 -3.04
CA LYS A 386 -15.88 -1.51 -3.82
C LYS A 386 -14.93 -2.67 -4.09
N ASP A 387 -15.45 -3.90 -4.02
CA ASP A 387 -14.77 -5.16 -4.36
C ASP A 387 -13.61 -5.59 -3.44
N VAL A 388 -13.36 -4.85 -2.35
CA VAL A 388 -12.39 -5.20 -1.31
C VAL A 388 -12.97 -4.84 0.06
N PHE A 389 -12.83 -5.71 1.07
CA PHE A 389 -13.33 -5.45 2.42
C PHE A 389 -12.42 -4.45 3.17
N LEU A 390 -12.45 -3.20 2.73
CA LEU A 390 -11.65 -2.10 3.27
C LEU A 390 -12.49 -0.84 3.33
N ALA A 391 -12.13 0.02 4.26
CA ALA A 391 -12.68 1.35 4.35
C ALA A 391 -11.59 2.34 4.75
N ALA A 392 -11.83 3.60 4.42
CA ALA A 392 -10.97 4.73 4.77
C ALA A 392 -11.83 5.93 5.13
N CYS A 393 -11.26 6.91 5.82
CA CYS A 393 -11.94 8.16 6.11
C CYS A 393 -11.72 9.16 4.96
N GLU A 394 -12.81 9.68 4.42
CA GLU A 394 -12.80 10.85 3.54
C GLU A 394 -13.10 12.09 4.38
N CYS A 395 -12.09 12.95 4.54
CA CYS A 395 -12.20 14.12 5.40
C CYS A 395 -12.81 15.32 4.69
N ASN A 396 -13.70 16.02 5.39
CA ASN A 396 -14.24 17.29 4.96
C ASN A 396 -13.22 18.39 5.25
N ASN A 397 -12.97 19.29 4.29
CA ASN A 397 -12.22 20.52 4.55
C ASN A 397 -12.86 21.27 5.75
N PRO A 398 -12.10 21.68 6.80
CA PRO A 398 -10.63 21.75 6.91
C PRO A 398 -9.96 20.65 7.73
N TYR A 399 -10.54 19.46 7.78
CA TYR A 399 -10.01 18.34 8.56
C TYR A 399 -9.16 17.40 7.70
N TYR A 400 -8.15 16.79 8.31
CA TYR A 400 -7.27 15.80 7.68
C TYR A 400 -6.79 14.79 8.73
N GLY A 401 -5.97 13.83 8.31
CA GLY A 401 -5.49 12.74 9.16
C GLY A 401 -6.10 11.41 8.74
N GLN A 402 -5.72 10.32 9.40
CA GLN A 402 -6.20 8.99 9.05
C GLN A 402 -7.70 8.84 9.36
N ASN A 403 -8.16 9.54 10.38
CA ASN A 403 -9.49 9.52 10.98
C ASN A 403 -10.14 10.92 11.01
N CYS A 404 -9.61 11.87 10.22
CA CYS A 404 -10.06 13.27 10.21
C CYS A 404 -9.92 13.97 11.57
N GLU A 405 -8.92 13.55 12.34
CA GLU A 405 -8.65 13.99 13.70
C GLU A 405 -7.95 15.35 13.77
N GLU A 406 -7.21 15.72 12.73
CA GLU A 406 -6.45 16.97 12.64
C GLU A 406 -7.22 18.06 11.86
N SER A 407 -6.87 19.32 12.10
CA SER A 407 -7.45 20.46 11.38
C SER A 407 -6.39 21.40 10.81
N LEU A 408 -6.73 22.16 9.76
CA LEU A 408 -5.83 23.18 9.22
C LEU A 408 -5.45 24.26 10.25
N ASP A 409 -6.27 24.48 11.26
CA ASP A 409 -5.93 25.39 12.35
C ASP A 409 -4.87 24.80 13.28
N ASP A 410 -4.88 23.49 13.50
CA ASP A 410 -3.84 22.80 14.26
C ASP A 410 -2.51 22.81 13.49
N TYR A 411 -2.56 22.55 12.18
CA TYR A 411 -1.39 22.73 11.30
C TYR A 411 -0.79 24.15 11.38
N LYS A 412 -1.63 25.20 11.33
CA LYS A 412 -1.17 26.59 11.46
C LYS A 412 -0.54 26.85 12.83
N LYS A 413 -1.09 26.29 13.92
CA LYS A 413 -0.51 26.41 15.26
C LYS A 413 0.87 25.73 15.31
N ASP A 414 1.02 24.56 14.73
CA ASP A 414 2.28 23.81 14.72
C ASP A 414 3.38 24.52 13.93
N LEU A 415 3.03 25.08 12.77
CA LEU A 415 3.95 25.94 12.01
C LEU A 415 4.41 27.15 12.84
N LYS A 416 3.47 27.84 13.49
CA LYS A 416 3.78 29.01 14.32
C LYS A 416 4.61 28.64 15.55
N ALA A 417 4.29 27.53 16.21
CA ALA A 417 4.97 27.03 17.40
C ALA A 417 6.42 26.61 17.11
N THR A 418 6.64 25.87 16.00
CA THR A 418 7.97 25.43 15.57
C THR A 418 8.95 26.59 15.47
N ILE A 419 8.49 27.73 14.93
CA ILE A 419 9.32 28.94 14.79
C ILE A 419 9.48 29.69 16.12
N ALA A 420 8.44 29.77 16.95
CA ALA A 420 8.55 30.40 18.26
C ALA A 420 9.61 29.74 19.16
N VAL A 421 9.80 28.41 19.03
CA VAL A 421 10.87 27.72 19.76
C VAL A 421 12.26 28.06 19.21
N VAL A 422 12.41 28.29 17.90
CA VAL A 422 13.66 28.76 17.29
C VAL A 422 14.05 30.14 17.84
N ASP A 423 13.10 31.05 18.02
CA ASP A 423 13.37 32.38 18.60
C ASP A 423 13.63 32.32 20.12
N ASN A 424 12.94 31.44 20.86
CA ASN A 424 12.94 31.42 22.34
C ASN A 424 13.99 30.53 23.02
N ARG A 425 14.73 29.65 22.31
CA ARG A 425 15.75 28.74 22.91
C ARG A 425 16.89 29.41 23.71
N ARG A 426 16.90 30.74 23.89
CA ARG A 426 17.80 31.46 24.80
C ARG A 426 17.16 32.17 25.99
N ARG A 427 15.84 32.34 26.09
CA ARG A 427 15.25 32.96 27.31
C ARG A 427 15.44 32.08 28.56
N LEU A 428 15.74 30.80 28.39
CA LEU A 428 15.90 29.83 29.49
C LEU A 428 17.35 29.56 29.93
N VAL A 429 18.37 30.23 29.35
CA VAL A 429 19.79 30.03 29.73
C VAL A 429 20.43 31.34 30.23
N GLY A 430 19.63 32.29 30.69
CA GLY A 430 20.08 33.61 31.13
C GLY A 430 19.36 34.13 32.38
N SER A 431 19.03 33.25 33.31
CA SER A 431 18.53 33.62 34.64
C SER A 431 19.20 32.71 35.67
N GLY A 432 20.43 33.09 36.03
CA GLY A 432 21.30 32.42 36.99
C GLY A 432 22.58 33.22 37.15
#